data_AF-A0A2W1AJX6-F1
#
_entry.id   AF-A0A2W1AJX6-F1
#
_cell.length_a   1.000
_cell.length_b   1.000
_cell.length_c   1.000
_cell.angle_alpha   90.00
_cell.angle_beta   90.00
_cell.angle_gamma   90.00
#
_symmetry.space_group_name_H-M   'P 1'
#
loop_
_entity.id
_entity.type
_entity.pdbx_description
1 polymer ?
#
loop_
_entity_poly.entity_id
_entity_poly.type
_entity_poly.pdbx_seq_one_letter_code
_entity_poly.pdbx_strand_id
1 'polypeptide(L)'
;MDATSTIFEDNDRVRVTEWRFEPGEETGWHRHELDYTVVPISTGTLTIVDRSGTETLNHMSDGIPYFRYAGAEHNVINRSDSELAFIEIEII
;
A
#
# COMPACT_ATOMS: atom_id res chain seq x y z
N MET A 1 -10.09 -3.69 -11.40
CA MET A 1 -10.08 -4.93 -10.60
C MET A 1 -9.39 -4.57 -9.30
N ASP A 2 -9.77 -5.21 -8.20
CA ASP A 2 -9.32 -4.77 -6.88
C ASP A 2 -8.09 -5.58 -6.47
N ALA A 3 -7.14 -4.91 -5.84
CA ALA A 3 -5.95 -5.55 -5.29
C ALA A 3 -6.34 -6.59 -4.24
N THR A 4 -5.57 -7.67 -4.17
CA THR A 4 -5.78 -8.69 -3.14
C THR A 4 -5.10 -8.27 -1.84
N SER A 5 -5.86 -8.27 -0.74
CA SER A 5 -5.33 -8.10 0.61
C SER A 5 -5.38 -9.41 1.39
N THR A 6 -4.26 -9.75 2.05
CA THR A 6 -4.17 -10.91 2.93
C THR A 6 -3.68 -10.47 4.31
N ILE A 7 -4.51 -10.66 5.34
CA ILE A 7 -4.10 -10.37 6.72
C ILE A 7 -3.30 -11.56 7.24
N PHE A 8 -2.05 -11.32 7.63
CA PHE A 8 -1.19 -12.31 8.27
C PHE A 8 -1.27 -12.26 9.80
N GLU A 9 -1.41 -11.07 10.38
CA GLU A 9 -1.54 -10.88 11.83
C GLU A 9 -2.53 -9.74 12.12
N ASP A 10 -3.34 -9.88 13.17
CA ASP A 10 -4.22 -8.84 13.70
C ASP A 10 -4.38 -9.07 15.22
N ASN A 11 -3.74 -8.22 16.02
CA ASN A 11 -3.70 -8.33 17.49
C ASN A 11 -3.77 -6.96 18.16
N ASP A 12 -3.47 -6.86 19.46
CA ASP A 12 -3.55 -5.62 20.24
C ASP A 12 -2.37 -4.65 20.03
N ARG A 13 -1.44 -4.97 19.13
CA ARG A 13 -0.21 -4.20 18.87
C ARG A 13 -0.05 -3.83 17.41
N VAL A 14 -0.39 -4.74 16.51
CA VAL A 14 -0.17 -4.58 15.07
C VAL A 14 -1.26 -5.25 14.25
N ARG A 15 -1.51 -4.72 13.06
CA ARG A 15 -2.09 -5.45 11.93
C ARG A 15 -1.06 -5.55 10.82
N VAL A 16 -0.85 -6.76 10.30
CA VAL A 16 0.06 -7.04 9.20
C VAL A 16 -0.74 -7.54 8.01
N THR A 17 -0.73 -6.77 6.93
CA THR A 17 -1.48 -7.05 5.71
C THR A 17 -0.53 -7.09 4.51
N GLU A 18 -0.53 -8.17 3.74
CA GLU A 18 0.03 -8.14 2.38
C GLU A 18 -0.97 -7.52 1.42
N TRP A 19 -0.51 -6.58 0.61
CA TRP A 19 -1.21 -6.08 -0.56
C TRP A 19 -0.51 -6.54 -1.84
N ARG A 20 -1.27 -7.08 -2.77
CA ARG A 20 -0.79 -7.59 -4.06
C ARG A 20 -1.67 -7.07 -5.19
N PHE A 21 -1.02 -6.55 -6.22
CA PHE A 21 -1.66 -5.87 -7.35
C PHE A 21 -1.19 -6.48 -8.66
N GLU A 22 -2.11 -7.07 -9.42
CA GLU A 22 -1.89 -7.30 -10.85
C GLU A 22 -1.85 -5.96 -11.61
N PRO A 23 -1.31 -5.92 -12.84
CA PRO A 23 -1.36 -4.73 -13.69
C PRO A 23 -2.79 -4.18 -13.85
N GLY A 24 -2.97 -2.92 -13.48
CA GLY A 24 -4.26 -2.21 -13.54
C GLY A 24 -5.15 -2.37 -12.31
N GLU A 25 -4.71 -3.09 -11.26
CA GLU A 25 -5.48 -3.22 -10.02
C GLU A 25 -5.27 -2.05 -9.06
N GLU A 26 -6.25 -1.85 -8.16
CA GLU A 26 -6.24 -0.76 -7.19
C GLU A 26 -6.79 -1.18 -5.82
N THR A 27 -6.41 -0.47 -4.77
CA THR A 27 -6.95 -0.69 -3.42
C THR A 27 -8.40 -0.22 -3.26
N GLY A 28 -8.84 0.68 -4.13
CA GLY A 28 -9.98 1.54 -3.86
C GLY A 28 -9.65 2.64 -2.85
N TRP A 29 -10.61 3.54 -2.63
CA TRP A 29 -10.47 4.65 -1.70
C TRP A 29 -10.45 4.18 -0.25
N HIS A 30 -9.42 4.57 0.49
CA HIS A 30 -9.28 4.27 1.91
C HIS A 30 -8.57 5.41 2.64
N ARG A 31 -8.67 5.36 3.97
CA ARG A 31 -7.97 6.24 4.89
C ARG A 31 -7.21 5.39 5.89
N HIS A 32 -5.93 5.71 6.10
CA HIS A 32 -5.15 5.11 7.19
C HIS A 32 -5.50 5.81 8.50
N GLU A 33 -6.11 5.08 9.43
CA GLU A 33 -6.44 5.58 10.78
C GLU A 33 -5.25 5.48 11.73
N LEU A 34 -4.26 4.66 11.39
CA LEU A 34 -3.10 4.35 12.20
C LEU A 34 -1.80 4.73 11.49
N ASP A 35 -0.75 4.93 12.28
CA ASP A 35 0.62 5.00 11.76
C ASP A 35 1.03 3.64 11.21
N TYR A 36 1.80 3.61 10.13
CA TYR A 36 2.15 2.35 9.49
C TYR A 36 3.54 2.36 8.84
N THR A 37 4.13 1.17 8.75
CA THR A 37 5.33 0.91 7.96
C THR A 37 4.99 0.03 6.78
N VAL A 38 5.50 0.40 5.60
CA VAL A 38 5.43 -0.43 4.40
C VAL A 38 6.77 -1.13 4.20
N VAL A 39 6.73 -2.42 3.91
CA VAL A 39 7.86 -3.25 3.51
C VAL A 39 7.59 -3.78 2.11
N PRO A 40 8.18 -3.18 1.05
CA PRO A 40 8.03 -3.71 -0.29
C PRO A 40 8.60 -5.12 -0.40
N ILE A 41 7.90 -5.98 -1.14
CA ILE A 41 8.37 -7.32 -1.54
C ILE A 41 8.54 -7.42 -3.07
N SER A 42 8.57 -6.26 -3.73
CA SER A 42 8.77 -6.07 -5.16
C SER A 42 9.41 -4.70 -5.39
N THR A 43 10.25 -4.59 -6.42
CA THR A 43 10.76 -3.29 -6.88
C THR A 43 9.89 -2.76 -8.01
N GLY A 44 9.38 -1.53 -7.88
CA GLY A 44 8.48 -0.96 -8.87
C GLY A 44 7.90 0.38 -8.45
N THR A 45 6.84 0.81 -9.14
CA THR A 45 6.19 2.10 -8.87
C THR A 45 4.69 1.92 -8.83
N LEU A 46 4.08 2.29 -7.70
CA LEU A 46 2.62 2.44 -7.58
C LEU A 46 2.24 3.90 -7.80
N THR A 47 1.06 4.13 -8.35
CA THR A 47 0.49 5.48 -8.44
C THR A 47 -0.48 5.72 -7.29
N ILE A 48 -0.29 6.80 -6.56
CA ILE A 48 -1.18 7.23 -5.49
C ILE A 48 -2.04 8.39 -6.01
N VAL A 49 -3.35 8.27 -5.88
CA VAL A 49 -4.31 9.32 -6.22
C VAL A 49 -4.90 9.87 -4.92
N ASP A 50 -4.69 11.16 -4.68
CA ASP A 50 -5.25 11.85 -3.52
C ASP A 50 -6.66 12.42 -3.79
N ARG A 51 -7.35 12.88 -2.74
CA ARG A 51 -8.73 13.41 -2.81
C ARG A 51 -8.91 14.57 -3.82
N SER A 52 -7.84 15.28 -4.18
CA SER A 52 -7.89 16.34 -5.19
C SER A 52 -7.80 15.81 -6.63
N GLY A 53 -7.56 14.52 -6.80
CA GLY A 53 -7.23 13.88 -8.07
C GLY A 53 -5.76 14.03 -8.47
N THR A 54 -4.91 14.54 -7.57
CA THR A 54 -3.48 14.65 -7.85
C THR A 54 -2.84 13.28 -7.78
N GLU A 55 -2.07 12.95 -8.81
CA GLU A 55 -1.34 11.70 -8.89
C GLU A 55 0.11 11.90 -8.46
N THR A 56 0.59 11.01 -7.60
CA THR A 56 1.98 10.95 -7.18
C THR A 56 2.52 9.54 -7.38
N LEU A 57 3.83 9.44 -7.65
CA LEU A 57 4.50 8.16 -7.85
C LEU A 57 5.16 7.73 -6.54
N ASN A 58 4.84 6.52 -6.09
CA ASN A 58 5.48 5.88 -4.96
C ASN A 58 6.46 4.83 -5.47
N HIS A 59 7.75 5.17 -5.45
CA HIS A 59 8.82 4.27 -5.84
C HIS A 59 9.16 3.32 -4.70
N MET A 60 9.02 2.03 -4.95
CA MET A 60 9.31 0.95 -4.01
C MET A 60 10.57 0.21 -4.43
N SER A 61 11.42 -0.08 -3.45
CA SER A 61 12.58 -0.95 -3.61
C SER A 61 12.41 -2.17 -2.73
N ASP A 62 12.58 -3.35 -3.31
CA ASP A 62 12.40 -4.62 -2.63
C ASP A 62 13.22 -4.68 -1.33
N GLY A 63 12.55 -5.04 -0.22
CA GLY A 63 13.15 -5.14 1.11
C GLY A 63 13.52 -3.82 1.79
N ILE A 64 13.25 -2.65 1.19
CA ILE A 64 13.59 -1.34 1.79
C ILE A 64 12.34 -0.71 2.42
N PRO A 65 12.21 -0.74 3.76
CA PRO A 65 11.01 -0.26 4.44
C PRO A 65 10.95 1.28 4.50
N TYR A 66 9.73 1.81 4.61
CA TYR A 66 9.51 3.22 4.90
C TYR A 66 8.26 3.43 5.77
N PHE A 67 8.28 4.50 6.57
CA PHE A 67 7.21 4.85 7.50
C PHE A 67 6.27 5.92 6.92
N ARG A 68 5.00 5.90 7.34
CA ARG A 68 3.98 6.91 7.06
C ARG A 68 3.15 7.16 8.33
N TYR A 69 2.81 8.43 8.54
CA TYR A 69 1.90 8.83 9.61
C TYR A 69 0.45 8.57 9.21
N ALA A 70 -0.40 8.36 10.22
CA ALA A 70 -1.85 8.28 10.10
C ALA A 70 -2.44 9.51 9.39
N GLY A 71 -3.61 9.32 8.80
CA GLY A 71 -4.42 10.39 8.19
C GLY A 71 -4.28 10.52 6.68
N ALA A 72 -3.39 9.75 6.04
CA ALA A 72 -3.37 9.61 4.59
C ALA A 72 -4.72 9.05 4.10
N GLU A 73 -5.27 9.66 3.06
CA GLU A 73 -6.51 9.23 2.42
C GLU A 73 -6.31 9.26 0.90
N HIS A 74 -6.31 8.08 0.29
CA HIS A 74 -5.88 7.90 -1.09
C HIS A 74 -6.45 6.62 -1.71
N ASN A 75 -6.25 6.48 -3.02
CA ASN A 75 -6.35 5.23 -3.75
C ASN A 75 -4.96 4.89 -4.31
N VAL A 76 -4.53 3.63 -4.19
CA VAL A 76 -3.24 3.15 -4.69
C VAL A 76 -3.50 2.23 -5.87
N ILE A 77 -2.86 2.51 -6.99
CA ILE A 77 -3.11 1.88 -8.29
C ILE A 77 -1.80 1.35 -8.86
N ASN A 78 -1.78 0.09 -9.29
CA ASN A 78 -0.69 -0.45 -10.08
C ASN A 78 -0.91 -0.12 -11.56
N ARG A 79 -0.21 0.91 -12.06
CA ARG A 79 -0.21 1.26 -13.50
C ARG A 79 0.98 0.71 -14.28
N SER A 80 1.79 -0.13 -13.65
CA SER A 80 2.88 -0.81 -14.32
C SER A 80 2.38 -2.03 -15.11
N ASP A 81 3.28 -2.68 -15.83
CA ASP A 81 3.04 -3.91 -16.60
C ASP A 81 3.42 -5.19 -15.82
N SER A 82 3.79 -5.04 -14.55
CA SER A 82 4.26 -6.11 -13.68
C SER A 82 3.41 -6.19 -12.41
N GLU A 83 3.30 -7.38 -11.84
CA GLU A 83 2.75 -7.56 -10.49
C GLU A 83 3.61 -6.81 -9.48
N LEU A 84 2.97 -6.12 -8.53
CA LEU A 84 3.65 -5.45 -7.41
C LEU A 84 2.99 -5.83 -6.10
N ALA A 85 3.79 -5.99 -5.06
CA ALA A 85 3.29 -6.27 -3.73
C ALA A 85 4.13 -5.61 -2.62
N PHE A 86 3.48 -5.38 -1.48
CA PHE A 86 4.11 -4.91 -0.26
C PHE A 86 3.38 -5.44 0.98
N ILE A 87 4.09 -5.49 2.10
CA ILE A 87 3.51 -5.71 3.43
C ILE A 87 3.29 -4.35 4.09
N GLU A 88 2.10 -4.15 4.62
CA GLU A 88 1.75 -3.01 5.47
C GLU A 88 1.63 -3.46 6.92
N ILE A 89 2.28 -2.73 7.82
CA ILE A 89 2.28 -2.99 9.26
C ILE A 89 1.71 -1.75 9.95
N GLU A 90 0.44 -1.81 10.31
CA GLU A 90 -0.26 -0.76 11.05
C GLU A 90 0.01 -0.92 12.55
N ILE A 91 0.25 0.20 13.25
CA ILE A 91 0.59 0.25 14.68
C ILE A 91 -0.66 0.65 15.48
N ILE A 92 -1.09 -0.23 16.38
CA ILE A 92 -2.33 -0.10 17.18
C ILE A 92 -2.07 0.60 18.53
#